data_AF-A0A7X5BS89-F1
#
_entry.id   AF-A0A7X5BS89-F1
#
_cell.length_a   1.000
_cell.length_b   1.000
_cell.length_c   1.000
_cell.angle_alpha   90.00
_cell.angle_beta   90.00
_cell.angle_gamma   90.00
#
_symmetry.space_group_name_H-M   'P 1'
#
loop_
_entity.id
_entity.type
_entity.pdbx_description
1 polymer ?
#
loop_
_entity_poly.entity_id
_entity_poly.type
_entity_poly.pdbx_seq_one_letter_code
_entity_poly.pdbx_strand_id
1 'polypeptide(L)'
;MTPTLWRILNVAEVEPHLYEITALRHEPGKYAEVEYGVKLQPLPTFVLPSSAPPAGLAVGESLYKTTNGGVKVMVTARWTQVATATEYRVRWQREGGNWTSESPV
;
A
#
# COMPACT_ATOMS: atom_id res chain seq x y z
N MET A 1 20.21 18.51 -50.07
CA MET A 1 21.01 17.83 -49.04
C MET A 1 20.97 18.68 -47.79
N THR A 2 20.44 18.18 -46.68
CA THR A 2 20.40 18.90 -45.40
C THR A 2 21.71 18.66 -44.63
N PRO A 3 22.37 19.69 -44.09
CA PRO A 3 23.61 19.52 -43.34
C PRO A 3 23.37 18.73 -42.05
N THR A 4 24.25 17.78 -41.73
CA THR A 4 24.25 17.10 -40.43
C THR A 4 24.94 17.98 -39.39
N LEU A 5 24.29 18.19 -38.24
CA LEU A 5 24.86 18.98 -37.15
C LEU A 5 25.62 18.05 -36.18
N TRP A 6 26.81 18.48 -35.77
CA TRP A 6 27.68 17.75 -34.86
C TRP A 6 28.19 18.67 -33.76
N ARG A 7 28.30 18.14 -32.54
CA ARG A 7 29.00 18.82 -31.43
C ARG A 7 30.35 18.15 -31.22
N ILE A 8 31.42 18.89 -31.48
CA ILE A 8 32.79 18.43 -31.22
C ILE A 8 33.00 18.32 -29.71
N LEU A 9 33.54 17.18 -29.27
CA LEU A 9 33.91 16.94 -27.88
C LEU A 9 35.42 17.07 -27.67
N ASN A 10 36.20 16.56 -28.63
CA ASN A 10 37.65 16.55 -28.56
C ASN A 10 38.28 16.63 -29.95
N VAL A 11 39.49 17.18 -30.00
CA VAL A 11 40.37 17.20 -31.16
C VAL A 11 41.76 16.79 -30.70
N ALA A 12 42.32 15.74 -31.29
CA ALA A 12 43.65 15.24 -30.97
C ALA A 12 44.49 15.12 -32.25
N GLU A 13 45.74 15.56 -32.20
CA GLU A 13 46.73 15.29 -33.24
C GLU A 13 47.39 13.94 -32.96
N VAL A 14 47.26 12.99 -33.88
CA VAL A 14 47.76 11.61 -33.71
C VAL A 14 49.08 11.40 -34.47
N GLU A 15 49.28 12.11 -35.58
CA GLU A 15 50.52 12.19 -36.36
C GLU A 15 50.67 13.62 -36.87
N PRO A 16 51.87 14.07 -37.30
CA PRO A 16 52.04 15.40 -37.87
C PRO A 16 51.02 15.65 -38.98
N HIS A 17 50.15 16.64 -38.77
CA HIS A 17 49.05 17.01 -39.68
C HIS A 17 47.88 16.01 -39.81
N LEU A 18 47.78 15.02 -38.92
CA LEU A 18 46.64 14.09 -38.84
C LEU A 18 45.86 14.32 -37.55
N TYR A 19 44.60 14.71 -37.68
CA TYR A 19 43.72 15.02 -36.56
C TYR A 19 42.57 14.03 -36.45
N GLU A 20 42.40 13.47 -35.25
CA GLU A 20 41.22 12.72 -34.87
C GLU A 20 40.23 13.66 -34.17
N ILE A 21 38.96 13.64 -34.62
CA ILE A 21 37.88 14.44 -34.05
C ILE A 21 36.85 13.51 -33.44
N THR A 22 36.63 13.61 -32.13
CA THR A 22 35.53 12.92 -31.45
C THR A 22 34.33 13.85 -31.37
N ALA A 23 33.18 13.45 -31.90
CA ALA A 23 31.98 14.30 -31.93
C ALA A 23 30.67 13.52 -31.70
N LEU A 24 29.65 14.21 -31.21
CA LEU A 24 28.28 13.70 -31.11
C LEU A 24 27.44 14.21 -32.27
N ARG A 25 26.70 13.29 -32.93
CA ARG A 25 25.74 13.63 -33.97
C ARG A 25 24.46 14.17 -33.34
N HIS A 26 23.96 15.29 -33.84
CA HIS A 26 22.64 15.79 -33.47
C HIS A 26 21.57 15.05 -34.27
N GLU A 27 20.63 14.41 -33.55
CA GLU A 27 19.49 13.71 -34.12
C GLU A 27 18.19 14.38 -33.66
N PRO A 28 17.64 15.33 -34.43
CA PRO A 28 16.43 16.06 -34.06
C PRO A 28 15.22 15.12 -33.84
N GLY A 29 15.16 14.01 -34.58
CA GLY A 29 14.07 13.03 -34.51
C GLY A 29 14.11 12.12 -33.29
N LYS A 30 15.22 12.05 -32.54
CA LYS A 30 15.36 11.09 -31.43
C LYS A 30 14.26 11.24 -30.38
N TYR A 31 13.79 12.46 -30.13
CA TYR A 31 12.72 12.72 -29.17
C TYR A 31 11.31 12.53 -29.77
N ALA A 32 11.16 12.59 -31.09
CA ALA A 32 9.90 12.29 -31.76
C ALA A 32 9.59 10.78 -31.75
N GLU A 33 10.63 9.94 -31.72
CA GLU A 33 10.54 8.47 -31.60
C GLU A 33 10.29 8.00 -30.15
N VAL A 34 10.47 8.87 -29.15
CA VAL A 34 10.11 8.56 -27.75
C VAL A 34 8.61 8.79 -27.59
N GLU A 35 7.83 7.79 -28.01
CA GLU A 35 6.47 7.46 -27.58
C GLU A 35 5.67 8.60 -26.90
N TYR A 36 5.39 9.66 -27.66
CA TYR A 36 4.35 10.62 -27.31
C TYR A 36 2.99 9.90 -27.42
N GLY A 37 2.48 9.36 -26.30
CA GLY A 37 1.10 8.88 -26.22
C GLY A 37 0.87 7.50 -25.63
N VAL A 38 1.88 6.83 -25.06
CA VAL A 38 1.63 5.59 -24.30
C VAL A 38 0.87 5.94 -23.02
N LYS A 39 -0.46 5.84 -23.09
CA LYS A 39 -1.33 5.85 -21.92
C LYS A 39 -1.10 4.55 -21.17
N LEU A 40 -0.22 4.58 -20.18
CA LEU A 40 -0.08 3.48 -19.23
C LEU A 40 -1.44 3.23 -18.60
N GLN A 41 -1.93 2.00 -18.73
CA GLN A 41 -3.13 1.60 -18.02
C GLN A 41 -2.80 1.69 -16.52
N PRO A 42 -3.61 2.39 -15.71
CA PRO A 42 -3.42 2.38 -14.27
C PRO A 42 -3.51 0.93 -13.79
N LEU A 43 -2.55 0.50 -12.98
CA LEU A 43 -2.63 -0.83 -12.37
C LEU A 43 -3.94 -0.92 -11.57
N PRO A 44 -4.63 -2.07 -11.60
CA PRO A 44 -5.81 -2.26 -10.76
C PRO A 44 -5.41 -2.10 -9.29
N THR A 45 -6.07 -1.20 -8.59
CA THR A 45 -5.91 -1.03 -7.14
C THR A 45 -6.92 -1.92 -6.42
N PHE A 46 -6.46 -2.67 -5.42
CA PHE A 46 -7.32 -3.49 -4.60
C PHE A 46 -7.86 -2.66 -3.43
N VAL A 47 -9.19 -2.51 -3.37
CA VAL A 47 -9.88 -1.91 -2.21
C VAL A 47 -10.21 -3.04 -1.24
N LEU A 48 -9.70 -2.96 -0.01
CA LEU A 48 -10.14 -3.90 1.03
C LEU A 48 -11.61 -3.61 1.37
N PRO A 49 -12.50 -4.62 1.31
CA PRO A 49 -13.87 -4.44 1.75
C PRO A 49 -13.88 -4.18 3.25
N SER A 50 -14.40 -3.03 3.67
CA SER A 50 -14.75 -2.78 5.07
C SER A 50 -16.15 -3.34 5.31
N SER A 51 -16.31 -4.19 6.34
CA SER A 51 -17.62 -4.59 6.83
C SER A 51 -18.11 -3.57 7.85
N ALA A 52 -19.40 -3.23 7.78
CA ALA A 52 -20.07 -2.56 8.89
C ALA A 52 -19.96 -3.42 10.17
N PRO A 53 -19.93 -2.80 11.36
CA PRO A 53 -19.99 -3.54 12.61
C PRO A 53 -21.31 -4.33 12.70
N PRO A 54 -21.32 -5.47 13.41
CA PRO A 54 -22.53 -6.27 13.58
C PRO A 54 -23.62 -5.50 14.34
N ALA A 55 -24.87 -5.74 13.96
CA ALA A 55 -26.04 -5.12 14.60
C ALA A 55 -26.49 -5.91 15.83
N GLY A 56 -27.27 -5.24 16.70
CA GLY A 56 -27.93 -5.88 17.84
C GLY A 56 -26.97 -6.35 18.94
N LEU A 57 -25.92 -5.58 19.22
CA LEU A 57 -25.02 -5.85 20.34
C LEU A 57 -25.81 -5.85 21.66
N ALA A 58 -25.80 -7.00 22.35
CA ALA A 58 -26.37 -7.19 23.66
C ALA A 58 -25.29 -7.67 24.62
N VAL A 59 -25.23 -7.04 25.80
CA VAL A 59 -24.26 -7.37 26.85
C VAL A 59 -25.02 -7.86 28.07
N GLY A 60 -24.60 -9.00 28.60
CA GLY A 60 -25.12 -9.59 29.84
C GLY A 60 -24.03 -9.71 30.88
N GLU A 61 -24.42 -9.62 32.14
CA GLU A 61 -23.55 -9.82 33.30
C GLU A 61 -24.04 -11.01 34.12
N SER A 62 -23.11 -11.81 34.62
CA SER A 62 -23.42 -12.91 35.53
C SER A 62 -22.33 -13.06 36.58
N LEU A 63 -22.71 -13.58 37.74
CA LEU A 63 -21.76 -13.93 38.81
C LEU A 63 -21.46 -15.43 38.76
N TYR A 64 -20.19 -15.79 38.91
CA TYR A 64 -19.78 -17.19 39.04
C TYR A 64 -18.88 -17.39 40.24
N LYS A 65 -18.99 -18.57 40.87
CA LYS A 65 -18.15 -18.95 42.00
C LYS A 65 -16.84 -19.55 41.48
N THR A 66 -15.73 -19.14 42.06
CA THR A 66 -14.42 -19.73 41.82
C THR A 66 -14.23 -20.92 42.75
N THR A 67 -13.34 -21.85 42.36
CA THR A 67 -12.98 -23.04 43.15
C THR A 67 -12.52 -22.69 44.57
N ASN A 68 -12.00 -21.48 44.78
CA ASN A 68 -11.51 -21.01 46.08
C ASN A 68 -12.57 -20.27 46.91
N GLY A 69 -13.86 -20.37 46.54
CA GLY A 69 -14.97 -19.74 47.26
C GLY A 69 -15.17 -18.25 46.99
N GLY A 70 -14.41 -17.66 46.05
CA GLY A 70 -14.62 -16.27 45.61
C GLY A 70 -15.77 -16.15 44.61
N VAL A 71 -16.35 -14.95 44.50
CA VAL A 71 -17.32 -14.63 43.44
C VAL A 71 -16.66 -13.70 42.44
N LYS A 72 -16.76 -14.02 41.15
CA LYS A 72 -16.27 -13.21 40.04
C LYS A 72 -17.41 -12.82 39.11
N VAL A 73 -17.23 -11.70 38.43
CA VAL A 73 -18.14 -11.20 37.40
C VAL A 73 -17.70 -11.73 36.04
N MET A 74 -18.65 -12.23 35.25
CA MET A 74 -18.47 -12.60 33.86
C MET A 74 -19.37 -11.73 32.99
N VAL A 75 -18.77 -11.10 31.98
CA VAL A 75 -19.48 -10.32 30.97
C VAL A 75 -19.59 -11.15 29.70
N THR A 76 -20.80 -11.26 29.15
CA THR A 76 -21.07 -11.95 27.88
C THR A 76 -21.58 -10.96 26.86
N ALA A 77 -21.01 -10.95 25.66
CA ALA A 77 -21.48 -10.14 24.54
C ALA A 77 -22.07 -11.05 23.45
N ARG A 78 -23.18 -10.63 22.84
CA ARG A 78 -23.83 -11.31 21.72
C ARG A 78 -24.26 -10.28 20.68
N TRP A 79 -24.29 -10.66 19.41
CA TRP A 79 -24.71 -9.79 18.31
C TRP A 79 -25.32 -10.63 17.19
N THR A 80 -25.93 -9.95 16.22
CA THR A 80 -26.50 -10.59 15.03
C THR A 80 -25.38 -10.97 14.07
N GLN A 81 -25.35 -12.24 13.64
CA GLN A 81 -24.36 -12.73 12.69
C GLN A 81 -24.49 -12.01 11.34
N VAL A 82 -23.35 -11.51 10.84
CA VAL A 82 -23.21 -10.94 9.50
C VAL A 82 -22.76 -12.05 8.55
N ALA A 83 -23.54 -12.33 7.50
CA ALA A 83 -23.28 -13.43 6.58
C ALA A 83 -21.94 -13.33 5.83
N THR A 84 -21.46 -12.11 5.61
CA THR A 84 -20.20 -11.84 4.89
C THR A 84 -18.99 -11.67 5.80
N ALA A 85 -19.15 -11.83 7.12
CA ALA A 85 -18.04 -11.64 8.06
C ALA A 85 -17.15 -12.88 8.15
N THR A 86 -15.86 -12.70 7.90
CA THR A 86 -14.84 -13.75 8.01
C THR A 86 -14.29 -13.88 9.44
N GLU A 87 -14.25 -12.80 10.20
CA GLU A 87 -13.73 -12.75 11.58
C GLU A 87 -14.53 -11.71 12.38
N TYR A 88 -14.63 -11.92 13.70
CA TYR A 88 -15.10 -10.91 14.64
C TYR A 88 -14.01 -10.60 15.66
N ARG A 89 -13.93 -9.34 16.06
CA ARG A 89 -13.04 -8.88 17.13
C ARG A 89 -13.83 -8.07 18.14
N VAL A 90 -13.78 -8.51 19.40
CA VAL A 90 -14.37 -7.78 20.52
C VAL A 90 -13.30 -6.90 21.13
N ARG A 91 -13.62 -5.63 21.39
CA ARG A 91 -12.76 -4.72 22.15
C ARG A 91 -13.47 -4.21 23.37
N TRP A 92 -12.79 -4.24 24.52
CA TRP A 92 -13.32 -3.73 25.78
C TRP A 92 -12.25 -2.96 26.54
N GLN A 93 -12.69 -2.03 27.38
CA GLN A 93 -11.83 -1.18 28.20
C GLN A 93 -12.51 -1.03 29.55
N ARG A 94 -11.76 -1.21 30.62
CA ARG A 94 -12.27 -0.95 31.98
C ARG A 94 -11.86 0.46 32.40
N GLU A 95 -12.84 1.26 32.82
CA GLU A 95 -12.64 2.54 33.53
C GLU A 95 -11.65 3.49 32.83
N GLY A 96 -11.67 3.55 31.49
CA GLY A 96 -10.78 4.45 30.75
C GLY A 96 -9.32 3.99 30.62
N GLY A 97 -8.99 2.74 31.00
CA GLY A 97 -7.66 2.14 30.86
C GLY A 97 -7.26 1.80 29.42
N ASN A 98 -6.47 0.75 29.19
CA ASN A 98 -6.15 0.34 27.81
C ASN A 98 -7.25 -0.52 27.20
N TRP A 99 -7.38 -0.47 25.87
CA TRP A 99 -8.25 -1.37 25.12
C TRP A 99 -7.65 -2.78 25.07
N THR A 100 -8.43 -3.77 25.49
CA THR A 100 -8.13 -5.19 25.29
C THR A 100 -8.93 -5.70 24.10
N SER A 101 -8.31 -6.52 23.24
CA SER A 101 -8.95 -7.14 22.08
C SER A 101 -8.99 -8.66 22.27
N GLU A 102 -10.15 -9.26 22.03
CA GLU A 102 -10.37 -10.70 22.13
C GLU A 102 -11.08 -11.22 20.88
N SER A 103 -10.81 -12.47 20.49
CA SER A 103 -11.58 -13.18 19.48
C SER A 103 -12.71 -13.95 20.17
N PRO A 104 -13.97 -13.85 19.70
CA PRO A 104 -15.07 -14.58 20.31
C PRO A 104 -14.93 -16.09 20.10
N VAL A 105 -15.44 -16.84 21.09
CA VAL A 105 -15.45 -18.31 21.14
C VAL A 105 -16.79 -18.84 20.66
#